data_AF-A0A196SB67-F1
#
_entry.id   AF-A0A196SB67-F1
#
_cell.length_a   1.000
_cell.length_b   1.000
_cell.length_c   1.000
_cell.angle_alpha   90.00
_cell.angle_beta   90.00
_cell.angle_gamma   90.00
#
_symmetry.space_group_name_H-M   'P 1'
#
loop_
_entity.id
_entity.type
_entity.pdbx_description
1 polymer ?
#
loop_
_entity_poly.entity_id
_entity_poly.type
_entity_poly.pdbx_seq_one_letter_code
_entity_poly.pdbx_strand_id
1 'polypeptide(L)'
;MKFYVPQVNDCVIGVVTHVFSEEYEVELNSSHTGRLNTVAFEGATKRNRPYLKPGSLVYCRVLQAFPGMQPDLTCIVSNGPKSEWVNGSSLFGELTGGNVFKVSIEDARKLVDPKDDTLRTIGSQIPYECAVGLNGYVWVNSKDCKSTITIVNTILNSL
;
A
#
# COMPACT_ATOMS: atom_id res chain seq x y z
N MET A 1 -0.58 21.15 3.94
CA MET A 1 -0.59 19.69 3.72
C MET A 1 -1.60 19.39 2.63
N LYS A 2 -1.19 18.82 1.50
CA LYS A 2 -2.08 18.55 0.37
C LYS A 2 -2.73 17.18 0.58
N PHE A 3 -4.05 17.10 0.49
CA PHE A 3 -4.76 15.82 0.54
C PHE A 3 -4.46 15.01 -0.72
N TYR A 4 -4.39 13.70 -0.57
CA TYR A 4 -4.31 12.80 -1.71
C TYR A 4 -5.63 12.82 -2.49
N VAL A 5 -5.55 12.83 -3.82
CA VAL A 5 -6.70 12.73 -4.72
C VAL A 5 -6.61 11.37 -5.41
N PRO A 6 -7.51 10.42 -5.12
CA PRO A 6 -7.49 9.09 -5.72
C PRO A 6 -7.53 9.13 -7.24
N GLN A 7 -6.63 8.41 -7.90
CA GLN A 7 -6.61 8.21 -9.35
C GLN A 7 -6.61 6.73 -9.68
N VAL A 8 -7.27 6.35 -10.77
CA VAL A 8 -7.32 4.95 -11.22
C VAL A 8 -5.90 4.43 -11.42
N ASN A 9 -5.64 3.22 -10.93
CA ASN A 9 -4.35 2.52 -10.91
C ASN A 9 -3.30 3.02 -9.91
N ASP A 10 -3.58 4.05 -9.11
CA ASP A 10 -2.66 4.41 -8.03
C ASP A 10 -2.57 3.25 -7.02
N CYS A 11 -1.34 2.85 -6.68
CA CYS A 11 -1.09 1.97 -5.55
C CYS A 11 -1.07 2.81 -4.27
N VAL A 12 -1.80 2.39 -3.24
CA VAL A 12 -2.00 3.14 -2.00
C VAL A 12 -1.93 2.23 -0.78
N ILE A 13 -1.49 2.79 0.34
CA ILE A 13 -1.53 2.13 1.65
C ILE A 13 -2.65 2.77 2.46
N GLY A 14 -3.54 1.96 3.01
CA GLY A 14 -4.63 2.45 3.84
C GLY A 14 -4.76 1.67 5.15
N VAL A 15 -5.54 2.23 6.06
CA VAL A 15 -5.89 1.59 7.34
C VAL A 15 -7.36 1.22 7.30
N VAL A 16 -7.70 -0.04 7.59
CA VAL A 16 -9.10 -0.45 7.72
C VAL A 16 -9.73 0.27 8.91
N THR A 17 -10.79 1.03 8.69
CA THR A 17 -11.54 1.75 9.74
C THR A 17 -12.76 0.97 10.18
N HIS A 18 -13.50 0.41 9.23
CA HIS A 18 -14.72 -0.36 9.47
C HIS A 18 -14.76 -1.64 8.63
N VAL A 19 -15.42 -2.66 9.18
CA VAL A 19 -15.67 -3.94 8.51
C VAL A 19 -17.17 -4.11 8.35
N PHE A 20 -17.64 -4.16 7.11
CA PHE A 20 -19.02 -4.48 6.75
C PHE A 20 -19.11 -5.93 6.25
N SER A 21 -20.31 -6.38 5.91
CA SER A 21 -20.56 -7.78 5.52
C SER A 21 -19.84 -8.19 4.22
N GLU A 22 -19.79 -7.29 3.23
CA GLU A 22 -19.18 -7.54 1.91
C GLU A 22 -18.02 -6.59 1.57
N GLU A 23 -17.71 -5.62 2.43
CA GLU A 23 -16.70 -4.58 2.15
C GLU A 23 -15.96 -4.12 3.41
N TYR A 24 -14.76 -3.61 3.19
CA TYR A 24 -13.94 -2.90 4.18
C TYR A 24 -13.92 -1.42 3.82
N GLU A 25 -14.10 -0.57 4.83
CA GLU A 25 -13.81 0.86 4.69
C GLU A 25 -12.35 1.11 5.05
N VAL A 26 -11.65 1.89 4.22
CA VAL A 26 -10.21 2.11 4.31
C VAL A 26 -9.90 3.60 4.31
N GLU A 27 -9.19 4.09 5.33
CA GLU A 27 -8.68 5.46 5.38
C GLU A 27 -7.44 5.60 4.49
N LEU A 28 -7.43 6.62 3.61
CA LEU A 28 -6.43 6.80 2.56
C LEU A 28 -5.69 8.14 2.63
N ASN A 29 -5.93 8.99 3.64
CA ASN A 29 -5.42 10.38 3.68
C ASN A 29 -5.93 11.21 2.48
N SER A 30 -7.18 10.96 2.07
CA SER A 30 -7.92 11.67 1.03
C SER A 30 -9.19 12.33 1.61
N SER A 31 -9.94 13.05 0.77
CA SER A 31 -11.21 13.66 1.17
C SER A 31 -12.31 12.65 1.48
N HIS A 32 -12.19 11.43 0.97
CA HIS A 32 -13.10 10.32 1.20
C HIS A 32 -12.30 9.08 1.60
N THR A 33 -12.91 8.19 2.38
CA THR A 33 -12.41 6.82 2.61
C THR A 33 -12.50 6.01 1.30
N GLY A 34 -11.81 4.89 1.20
CA GLY A 34 -11.95 3.94 0.10
C GLY A 34 -12.79 2.73 0.48
N ARG A 35 -13.42 2.12 -0.52
CA ARG A 35 -14.18 0.89 -0.38
C ARG A 35 -13.41 -0.29 -0.96
N LEU A 36 -13.10 -1.29 -0.14
CA LEU A 36 -12.42 -2.51 -0.58
C LEU A 36 -13.35 -3.71 -0.41
N ASN A 37 -13.83 -4.28 -1.51
CA ASN A 37 -14.72 -5.43 -1.45
C ASN A 37 -13.98 -6.66 -0.86
N THR A 38 -14.66 -7.44 -0.02
CA THR A 38 -14.10 -8.64 0.62
C THR A 38 -13.67 -9.73 -0.37
N VAL A 39 -14.20 -9.74 -1.60
CA VAL A 39 -13.73 -10.63 -2.68
C VAL A 39 -12.77 -9.96 -3.67
N ALA A 40 -12.39 -8.71 -3.45
CA ALA A 40 -11.42 -8.00 -4.29
C ALA A 40 -9.97 -8.31 -3.90
N PHE A 41 -9.66 -9.57 -3.60
CA PHE A 41 -8.31 -10.07 -3.34
C PHE A 41 -8.03 -11.24 -4.27
N GLU A 42 -6.75 -11.46 -4.61
CA GLU A 42 -6.34 -12.58 -5.45
C GLU A 42 -6.85 -13.92 -4.90
N GLY A 43 -7.62 -14.65 -5.72
CA GLY A 43 -8.21 -15.94 -5.35
C GLY A 43 -9.35 -15.91 -4.32
N ALA A 44 -9.80 -14.73 -3.89
CA ALA A 44 -10.88 -14.63 -2.90
C ALA A 44 -12.25 -15.00 -3.48
N THR A 45 -13.05 -15.64 -2.65
CA THR A 45 -14.45 -16.01 -2.93
C THR A 45 -15.31 -15.68 -1.73
N LYS A 46 -16.65 -15.69 -1.86
CA LYS A 46 -17.54 -15.46 -0.70
C LYS A 46 -17.27 -16.42 0.48
N ARG A 47 -16.74 -17.63 0.22
CA ARG A 47 -16.43 -18.65 1.23
C ARG A 47 -15.01 -18.53 1.79
N ASN A 48 -14.06 -18.12 0.96
CA ASN A 48 -12.65 -18.02 1.31
C ASN A 48 -12.16 -16.60 1.00
N ARG A 49 -12.13 -15.73 2.00
CA ARG A 49 -11.74 -14.32 1.87
C ARG A 49 -10.85 -13.89 3.02
N PRO A 50 -9.92 -12.96 2.81
CA PRO A 50 -9.09 -12.42 3.89
C PRO A 50 -9.97 -11.81 4.98
N TYR A 51 -9.58 -11.99 6.24
CA TYR A 51 -10.26 -11.42 7.39
C TYR A 51 -9.44 -10.26 7.96
N LEU A 52 -9.76 -9.04 7.55
CA LEU A 52 -9.12 -7.83 8.05
C LEU A 52 -9.90 -7.27 9.24
N LYS A 53 -9.18 -6.67 10.20
CA LYS A 53 -9.78 -6.02 11.38
C LYS A 53 -9.60 -4.51 11.28
N PRO A 54 -10.43 -3.71 11.98
CA PRO A 54 -10.12 -2.30 12.18
C PRO A 54 -8.69 -2.12 12.72
N GLY A 55 -7.92 -1.23 12.10
CA GLY A 55 -6.49 -1.02 12.37
C GLY A 55 -5.53 -1.83 11.49
N SER A 56 -6.00 -2.82 10.72
CA SER A 56 -5.17 -3.53 9.75
C SER A 56 -4.68 -2.57 8.65
N LEU A 57 -3.38 -2.62 8.33
CA LEU A 57 -2.81 -1.93 7.18
C LEU A 57 -3.03 -2.76 5.92
N VAL A 58 -3.42 -2.12 4.83
CA VAL A 58 -3.63 -2.79 3.54
C VAL A 58 -2.92 -2.04 2.42
N TYR A 59 -2.18 -2.77 1.60
CA TYR A 59 -1.66 -2.29 0.32
C TYR A 59 -2.60 -2.73 -0.79
N CYS A 60 -3.09 -1.77 -1.56
CA CYS A 60 -4.10 -1.99 -2.60
C CYS A 60 -3.92 -1.00 -3.74
N ARG A 61 -4.71 -1.21 -4.80
CA ARG A 61 -4.77 -0.33 -5.96
C ARG A 61 -6.15 0.32 -6.05
N VAL A 62 -6.19 1.59 -6.45
CA VAL A 62 -7.43 2.26 -6.81
C VAL A 62 -7.97 1.64 -8.10
N LEU A 63 -9.08 0.91 -7.98
CA LEU A 63 -9.78 0.29 -9.10
C LEU A 63 -10.53 1.35 -9.91
N GLN A 64 -11.24 2.23 -9.22
CA GLN A 64 -12.11 3.23 -9.83
C GLN A 64 -12.22 4.45 -8.91
N ALA A 65 -12.17 5.64 -9.49
CA ALA A 65 -12.33 6.88 -8.76
C ALA A 65 -13.09 7.88 -9.61
N PHE A 66 -14.10 8.51 -9.03
CA PHE A 66 -14.83 9.62 -9.64
C PHE A 66 -14.71 10.87 -8.75
N PRO A 67 -14.66 12.08 -9.36
CA PRO A 67 -14.60 13.31 -8.59
C PRO A 67 -15.76 13.41 -7.57
N GLY A 68 -15.43 13.61 -6.30
CA GLY A 68 -16.41 13.78 -5.23
C GLY A 68 -17.12 12.50 -4.76
N MET A 69 -16.66 11.32 -5.19
CA MET A 69 -17.21 10.04 -4.74
C MET A 69 -16.16 9.22 -3.99
N GLN A 70 -16.65 8.26 -3.21
CA GLN A 70 -15.82 7.24 -2.56
C GLN A 70 -15.11 6.38 -3.64
N PRO A 71 -13.76 6.29 -3.66
CA PRO A 71 -13.06 5.41 -4.58
C PRO A 71 -13.25 3.93 -4.24
N ASP A 72 -13.26 3.11 -5.28
CA ASP A 72 -13.22 1.66 -5.17
C ASP A 72 -11.77 1.16 -5.23
N LEU A 73 -11.46 0.22 -4.35
CA LEU A 73 -10.14 -0.37 -4.16
C LEU A 73 -10.14 -1.85 -4.55
N THR A 74 -8.97 -2.35 -4.92
CA THR A 74 -8.76 -3.76 -5.22
C THR A 74 -7.36 -4.21 -4.84
N CYS A 75 -7.26 -5.44 -4.34
CA CYS A 75 -6.02 -6.19 -4.15
C CYS A 75 -5.84 -7.26 -5.25
N ILE A 76 -6.48 -7.09 -6.42
CA ILE A 76 -6.32 -7.95 -7.59
C ILE A 76 -5.38 -7.25 -8.59
N VAL A 77 -4.40 -8.00 -9.09
CA VAL A 77 -3.43 -7.53 -10.08
C VAL A 77 -4.09 -7.54 -11.46
N SER A 78 -4.31 -6.38 -12.05
CA SER A 78 -4.82 -6.26 -13.41
C SER A 78 -3.71 -6.56 -14.43
N ASN A 79 -3.86 -7.60 -15.24
CA ASN A 79 -3.03 -7.89 -16.43
C ASN A 79 -1.49 -7.85 -16.22
N GLY A 80 -1.00 -8.31 -15.06
CA GLY A 80 0.41 -8.63 -14.84
C GLY A 80 0.67 -10.13 -14.99
N PRO A 81 1.91 -10.59 -15.21
CA PRO A 81 2.24 -12.00 -15.08
C PRO A 81 1.77 -12.48 -13.71
N LYS A 82 0.90 -13.50 -13.68
CA LYS A 82 0.54 -14.20 -12.46
C LYS A 82 1.86 -14.66 -11.82
N SER A 83 2.25 -14.02 -10.73
CA SER A 83 3.38 -14.43 -9.87
C SER A 83 4.68 -14.75 -10.62
N GLU A 84 5.48 -13.76 -11.00
CA GLU A 84 6.90 -14.04 -11.29
C GLU A 84 7.90 -13.19 -10.51
N TRP A 85 7.47 -12.21 -9.70
CA TRP A 85 8.42 -11.37 -8.92
C TRP A 85 8.14 -11.23 -7.43
N VAL A 86 7.20 -12.00 -6.87
CA VAL A 86 7.06 -12.09 -5.41
C VAL A 86 6.81 -13.55 -5.06
N ASN A 87 7.75 -14.12 -4.31
CA ASN A 87 7.81 -15.46 -3.74
C ASN A 87 6.47 -15.99 -3.18
N GLY A 88 5.55 -16.44 -4.04
CA GLY A 88 4.26 -17.01 -3.65
C GLY A 88 3.32 -16.07 -2.87
N SER A 89 3.59 -14.76 -2.85
CA SER A 89 2.78 -13.77 -2.11
C SER A 89 2.14 -12.78 -3.08
N SER A 90 0.84 -12.55 -2.93
CA SER A 90 0.11 -11.52 -3.69
C SER A 90 0.76 -10.16 -3.46
N LEU A 91 0.98 -9.38 -4.54
CA LEU A 91 1.57 -8.03 -4.47
C LEU A 91 0.79 -7.10 -3.54
N PHE A 92 -0.53 -7.28 -3.49
CA PHE A 92 -1.47 -6.53 -2.67
C PHE A 92 -2.04 -7.41 -1.57
N GLY A 93 -2.42 -6.79 -0.45
CA GLY A 93 -2.97 -7.49 0.70
C GLY A 93 -2.69 -6.77 2.01
N GLU A 94 -2.90 -7.48 3.12
CA GLU A 94 -2.59 -6.97 4.46
C GLU A 94 -1.08 -6.82 4.64
N LEU A 95 -0.67 -5.66 5.16
CA LEU A 95 0.71 -5.40 5.58
C LEU A 95 0.82 -5.71 7.07
N THR A 96 1.65 -6.68 7.42
CA THR A 96 1.83 -7.13 8.80
C THR A 96 3.24 -6.84 9.29
N GLY A 97 3.36 -6.36 10.54
CA GLY A 97 4.65 -5.91 11.08
C GLY A 97 5.16 -4.63 10.40
N GLY A 98 6.47 -4.42 10.47
CA GLY A 98 7.13 -3.23 9.91
C GLY A 98 6.76 -1.92 10.59
N ASN A 99 7.03 -0.83 9.87
CA ASN A 99 6.75 0.55 10.26
C ASN A 99 6.14 1.30 9.08
N VAL A 100 5.12 2.12 9.35
CA VAL A 100 4.53 3.04 8.37
C VAL A 100 4.87 4.47 8.76
N PHE A 101 5.27 5.28 7.77
CA PHE A 101 5.56 6.70 7.94
C PHE A 101 5.00 7.51 6.77
N LYS A 102 4.86 8.82 6.99
CA LYS A 102 4.28 9.75 6.01
C LYS A 102 5.36 10.54 5.30
N VAL A 103 5.19 10.72 4.00
CA VAL A 103 6.01 11.57 3.12
C VAL A 103 5.09 12.50 2.32
N SER A 104 5.66 13.44 1.58
CA SER A 104 4.86 14.24 0.63
C SER A 104 4.38 13.35 -0.54
N ILE A 105 3.32 13.78 -1.24
CA ILE A 105 2.81 13.05 -2.41
C ILE A 105 3.87 13.06 -3.51
N GLU A 106 4.60 14.16 -3.63
CA GLU A 106 5.70 14.33 -4.57
C GLU A 106 6.84 13.36 -4.28
N ASP A 107 7.22 13.19 -3.01
CA ASP A 107 8.26 12.25 -2.61
C ASP A 107 7.85 10.79 -2.79
N ALA A 108 6.59 10.45 -2.48
CA ALA A 108 6.06 9.13 -2.78
C ALA A 108 6.13 8.81 -4.29
N ARG A 109 5.90 9.81 -5.16
CA ARG A 109 6.06 9.66 -6.61
C ARG A 109 7.51 9.49 -7.03
N LYS A 110 8.45 10.23 -6.41
CA LYS A 110 9.89 10.05 -6.65
C LYS A 110 10.33 8.63 -6.29
N LEU A 111 9.94 8.13 -5.11
CA LEU A 111 10.35 6.80 -4.62
C LEU A 111 9.90 5.63 -5.51
N VAL A 112 8.79 5.78 -6.24
CA VAL A 112 8.32 4.76 -7.20
C VAL A 112 8.81 5.00 -8.63
N ASP A 113 9.46 6.13 -8.91
CA ASP A 113 10.01 6.42 -10.23
C ASP A 113 11.11 5.39 -10.56
N PRO A 114 11.03 4.67 -11.69
CA PRO A 114 12.08 3.74 -12.10
C PRO A 114 13.47 4.37 -12.22
N LYS A 115 13.58 5.70 -12.31
CA LYS A 115 14.86 6.44 -12.34
C LYS A 115 15.43 6.72 -10.95
N ASP A 116 14.60 6.69 -9.90
CA ASP A 116 15.07 6.86 -8.52
C ASP A 116 15.71 5.55 -8.04
N ASP A 117 16.94 5.64 -7.53
CA ASP A 117 17.68 4.47 -7.06
C ASP A 117 17.71 4.34 -5.54
N THR A 118 17.05 5.23 -4.79
CA THR A 118 17.11 5.30 -3.33
C THR A 118 16.78 3.95 -2.70
N LEU A 119 15.65 3.37 -3.08
CA LEU A 119 15.20 2.07 -2.54
C LEU A 119 16.12 0.92 -2.94
N ARG A 120 16.68 0.94 -4.16
CA ARG A 120 17.62 -0.08 -4.64
C ARG A 120 18.96 0.00 -3.92
N THR A 121 19.47 1.22 -3.72
CA THR A 121 20.71 1.49 -3.01
C THR A 121 20.62 1.00 -1.57
N ILE A 122 19.52 1.29 -0.85
CA ILE A 122 19.30 0.77 0.49
C ILE A 122 19.23 -0.77 0.49
N GLY A 123 18.52 -1.35 -0.47
CA GLY A 123 18.33 -2.81 -0.58
C GLY A 123 19.62 -3.58 -0.89
N SER A 124 20.61 -2.93 -1.50
CA SER A 124 21.94 -3.51 -1.69
C SER A 124 22.73 -3.68 -0.38
N GLN A 125 22.35 -2.95 0.67
CA GLN A 125 23.03 -2.97 1.97
C GLN A 125 22.23 -3.72 3.04
N ILE A 126 20.91 -3.52 3.09
CA ILE A 126 20.04 -4.09 4.12
C ILE A 126 18.84 -4.74 3.43
N PRO A 127 18.63 -6.07 3.58
CA PRO A 127 17.43 -6.73 3.07
C PRO A 127 16.18 -6.23 3.80
N TYR A 128 15.15 -5.87 3.03
CA TYR A 128 13.89 -5.34 3.54
C TYR A 128 12.75 -5.55 2.56
N GLU A 129 11.52 -5.42 3.05
CA GLU A 129 10.30 -5.30 2.27
C GLU A 129 9.82 -3.85 2.35
N CYS A 130 9.25 -3.36 1.25
CA CYS A 130 8.75 -2.01 1.15
C CYS A 130 7.49 -1.95 0.29
N ALA A 131 6.52 -1.15 0.74
CA ALA A 131 5.39 -0.73 -0.06
C ALA A 131 5.33 0.79 -0.05
N VAL A 132 5.19 1.38 -1.23
CA VAL A 132 5.02 2.83 -1.38
C VAL A 132 3.61 3.09 -1.90
N GLY A 133 2.84 3.84 -1.11
CA GLY A 133 1.54 4.36 -1.48
C GLY A 133 1.66 5.78 -2.03
N LEU A 134 1.10 6.02 -3.22
CA LEU A 134 1.04 7.35 -3.85
C LEU A 134 0.20 8.36 -3.06
N ASN A 135 -0.49 7.89 -2.02
CA ASN A 135 -1.18 8.71 -1.03
C ASN A 135 -0.27 9.27 0.08
N GLY A 136 1.05 9.07 -0.05
CA GLY A 136 2.06 9.63 0.86
C GLY A 136 2.36 8.76 2.07
N TYR A 137 1.96 7.48 2.04
CA TYR A 137 2.34 6.51 3.06
C TYR A 137 3.38 5.55 2.50
N VAL A 138 4.41 5.28 3.30
CA VAL A 138 5.46 4.31 2.99
C VAL A 138 5.50 3.32 4.15
N TRP A 139 5.49 2.03 3.82
CA TRP A 139 5.65 0.95 4.78
C TRP A 139 6.96 0.22 4.52
N VAL A 140 7.71 -0.05 5.58
CA VAL A 140 8.99 -0.75 5.55
C VAL A 140 9.00 -1.84 6.60
N ASN A 141 9.45 -3.04 6.23
CA ASN A 141 9.65 -4.13 7.16
C ASN A 141 11.02 -4.78 6.94
N SER A 142 11.69 -5.16 8.02
CA SER A 142 13.00 -5.79 7.98
C SER A 142 13.14 -6.78 9.12
N LYS A 143 14.28 -7.49 9.19
CA LYS A 143 14.53 -8.53 10.19
C LYS A 143 14.42 -8.03 11.64
N ASP A 144 14.78 -6.77 11.89
CA ASP A 144 14.85 -6.22 13.24
C ASP A 144 14.51 -4.73 13.28
N CYS A 145 14.12 -4.24 14.45
CA CYS A 145 13.67 -2.85 14.63
C CYS A 145 14.77 -1.83 14.29
N LYS A 146 16.04 -2.13 14.57
CA LYS A 146 17.14 -1.19 14.33
C LYS A 146 17.35 -1.01 12.83
N SER A 147 17.36 -2.11 12.08
CA SER A 147 17.41 -2.09 10.62
C SER A 147 16.24 -1.30 10.02
N THR A 148 15.02 -1.52 10.50
CA THR A 148 13.83 -0.77 10.06
C THR A 148 13.97 0.72 10.32
N ILE A 149 14.41 1.13 11.53
CA ILE A 149 14.63 2.54 11.87
C ILE A 149 15.70 3.17 10.99
N THR A 150 16.81 2.46 10.75
CA THR A 150 17.87 2.93 9.85
C THR A 150 17.33 3.17 8.45
N ILE A 151 16.58 2.22 7.88
CA ILE A 151 15.98 2.35 6.54
C ILE A 151 15.03 3.56 6.49
N VAL A 152 14.12 3.69 7.45
CA VAL A 152 13.15 4.81 7.52
C VAL A 152 13.90 6.15 7.55
N ASN A 153 14.91 6.29 8.41
CA ASN A 153 15.69 7.52 8.50
C ASN A 153 16.49 7.80 7.22
N THR A 154 17.06 6.78 6.59
CA THR A 154 17.77 6.95 5.31
C THR A 154 16.81 7.43 4.23
N ILE A 155 15.63 6.83 4.09
CA ILE A 155 14.62 7.28 3.14
C ILE A 155 14.26 8.74 3.42
N LEU A 156 13.90 9.09 4.65
CA LEU A 156 13.49 10.45 5.00
C LEU A 156 14.57 11.51 4.76
N ASN A 157 15.84 11.18 4.91
CA ASN A 157 16.95 12.10 4.67
C ASN A 157 17.33 12.23 3.18
N SER A 158 16.84 11.33 2.32
CA SER A 158 17.12 11.32 0.88
C SER A 158 16.08 12.05 0.04
N LEU A 159 14.96 12.51 0.63
CA LEU A 159 13.81 13.09 -0.07
C LEU A 159 13.92 14.61 -0.35
#